data_AF-A0A923IZH7-F1
#
_entry.id   AF-A0A923IZH7-F1
#
_cell.length_a   1.000
_cell.length_b   1.000
_cell.length_c   1.000
_cell.angle_alpha   90.00
_cell.angle_beta   90.00
_cell.angle_gamma   90.00
#
_symmetry.space_group_name_H-M   'P 1'
#
loop_
_entity.id
_entity.type
_entity.pdbx_description
1 polymer ?
#
loop_
_entity_poly.entity_id
_entity_poly.type
_entity_poly.pdbx_seq_one_letter_code
_entity_poly.pdbx_strand_id
1 'polypeptide(L)'
;MESKVLVITDCNRNIEFTSILNFYSVDILQLDKLDFIRKFDYQVAIVDIKDISQAVSKSNTIRLATPWIPLLVIVDSKTSLKAECNYLSSVNGSGPIKTLRWKKNYPADILNNIQNLINPTYTVNNSSIAIVLPVFNEEARFNHIYNFINKLKIMLQKGFTNINMIFLNDGSTDNTQELIDKILEHDLKNENCIYDEEIISYNKLKYNTRKAGTYIEAINSIHANIIVFVDADDSFEVDDISLMINILKLGYYDMIIGTKDFTSTKRSVKRKILSFFKRLITKPFLPRGIIDSQTGLKAMSWNSAQYIFPYLHEKMELAIDLQILYISKKLNFRVLQIPVKCTDREGSHVDVFKDSIKFMKNLFNLMR
;
A
#
# COMPACT_ATOMS: atom_id res chain seq x y z
N MET A 1 19.63 -13.66 -21.82
CA MET A 1 19.87 -14.26 -20.49
C MET A 1 18.62 -15.05 -20.14
N GLU A 2 18.74 -16.34 -19.84
CA GLU A 2 17.60 -17.13 -19.35
C GLU A 2 17.20 -16.61 -17.97
N SER A 3 15.92 -16.30 -17.82
CA SER A 3 15.31 -15.89 -16.56
C SER A 3 15.40 -17.03 -15.54
N LYS A 4 16.01 -16.77 -14.38
CA LYS A 4 16.16 -17.74 -13.29
C LYS A 4 15.04 -17.63 -12.26
N VAL A 5 14.38 -18.76 -12.00
CA VAL A 5 13.31 -18.90 -11.01
C VAL A 5 13.78 -19.82 -9.89
N LEU A 6 13.70 -19.35 -8.65
CA LEU A 6 13.88 -20.22 -7.49
C LEU A 6 12.54 -20.84 -7.10
N VAL A 7 12.54 -22.12 -6.74
CA VAL A 7 11.41 -22.80 -6.10
C VAL A 7 11.86 -23.35 -4.77
N ILE A 8 11.14 -23.02 -3.71
CA ILE A 8 11.30 -23.63 -2.40
C ILE A 8 10.02 -24.39 -2.12
N THR A 9 10.14 -25.70 -1.92
CA THR A 9 8.98 -26.57 -1.75
C THR A 9 9.18 -27.57 -0.62
N ASP A 10 8.09 -27.94 0.04
CA ASP A 10 8.02 -29.09 0.95
C ASP A 10 7.57 -30.38 0.24
N CYS A 11 7.42 -30.31 -1.09
CA CYS A 11 6.94 -31.35 -1.99
C CYS A 11 5.51 -31.87 -1.70
N ASN A 12 4.75 -31.29 -0.76
CA ASN A 12 3.43 -31.81 -0.39
C ASN A 12 2.41 -31.75 -1.54
N ARG A 13 2.54 -30.77 -2.44
CA ARG A 13 1.57 -30.55 -3.53
C ARG A 13 1.90 -31.32 -4.82
N ASN A 14 3.08 -31.97 -4.90
CA ASN A 14 3.55 -32.71 -6.08
C ASN A 14 3.41 -31.91 -7.39
N ILE A 15 3.89 -30.66 -7.40
CA ILE A 15 3.83 -29.78 -8.56
C ILE A 15 5.08 -29.98 -9.41
N GLU A 16 4.87 -30.30 -10.69
CA GLU A 16 5.94 -30.50 -11.70
C GLU A 16 6.46 -29.15 -12.23
N PHE A 17 7.15 -28.37 -11.39
CA PHE A 17 7.58 -27.00 -11.73
C PHE A 17 8.45 -26.91 -12.98
N THR A 18 9.36 -27.85 -13.20
CA THR A 18 10.24 -27.89 -14.38
C THR A 18 9.46 -28.07 -15.68
N SER A 19 8.35 -28.82 -15.64
CA SER A 19 7.46 -28.99 -16.79
C SER A 19 6.63 -27.73 -17.06
N ILE A 20 6.17 -27.05 -16.01
CA ILE A 20 5.31 -25.86 -16.12
C ILE A 20 6.11 -24.62 -16.55
N LEU A 21 7.34 -24.49 -16.04
CA LEU A 21 8.22 -23.34 -16.25
C LEU A 21 9.36 -23.68 -17.22
N ASN A 22 9.03 -24.42 -18.28
CA ASN A 22 9.99 -24.92 -19.28
C ASN A 22 10.73 -23.82 -20.07
N PHE A 23 10.30 -22.56 -19.98
CA PHE A 23 10.97 -21.38 -20.55
C PHE A 23 11.94 -20.69 -19.58
N TYR A 24 12.08 -21.19 -18.35
CA TYR A 24 12.92 -20.62 -17.30
C TYR A 24 13.98 -21.62 -16.84
N SER A 25 15.09 -21.10 -16.35
CA SER A 25 16.03 -21.90 -15.56
C SER A 25 15.47 -22.01 -14.13
N VAL A 26 15.07 -23.22 -13.73
CA VAL A 26 14.39 -23.47 -12.45
C VAL A 26 15.32 -24.20 -11.48
N ASP A 27 15.64 -23.57 -10.37
CA ASP A 27 16.32 -24.21 -9.24
C ASP A 27 15.30 -24.60 -8.18
N ILE A 28 15.22 -25.89 -7.84
CA ILE A 28 14.32 -26.39 -6.79
C ILE A 28 15.14 -26.71 -5.53
N LEU A 29 14.81 -26.06 -4.43
CA LEU A 29 15.44 -26.24 -3.14
C LEU A 29 14.46 -26.78 -2.09
N GLN A 30 15.00 -27.66 -1.26
CA GLN A 30 14.36 -28.13 -0.05
C GLN A 30 14.53 -27.09 1.07
N LEU A 31 13.61 -27.12 2.04
CA LEU A 31 13.48 -26.15 3.14
C LEU A 31 14.80 -25.89 3.92
N ASP A 32 15.58 -26.94 4.13
CA ASP A 32 16.83 -26.97 4.89
C ASP A 32 18.01 -26.33 4.15
N LYS A 33 17.95 -26.27 2.81
CA LYS A 33 19.06 -25.77 1.98
C LYS A 33 19.06 -24.26 1.78
N LEU A 34 17.97 -23.58 2.10
CA LEU A 34 17.79 -22.14 1.86
C LEU A 34 18.80 -21.29 2.66
N ASP A 35 19.08 -21.68 3.89
CA ASP A 35 19.86 -20.87 4.84
C ASP A 35 21.36 -20.78 4.44
N PHE A 36 21.78 -21.57 3.45
CA PHE A 36 23.16 -21.60 2.93
C PHE A 36 23.38 -20.71 1.71
N ILE A 37 22.33 -20.07 1.18
CA ILE A 37 22.45 -19.19 0.01
C ILE A 37 23.05 -17.85 0.42
N ARG A 38 24.30 -17.61 0.00
CA ARG A 38 25.02 -16.35 0.27
C ARG A 38 24.78 -15.27 -0.78
N LYS A 39 24.34 -15.64 -1.98
CA LYS A 39 24.04 -14.71 -3.08
C LYS A 39 22.76 -15.17 -3.78
N PHE A 40 21.75 -14.31 -3.78
CA PHE A 40 20.51 -14.54 -4.49
C PHE A 40 20.60 -13.92 -5.88
N ASP A 41 20.62 -14.75 -6.92
CA ASP A 41 20.68 -14.35 -8.33
C ASP A 41 19.45 -14.90 -9.08
N TYR A 42 18.27 -14.54 -8.57
CA TYR A 42 16.97 -15.02 -9.06
C TYR A 42 16.05 -13.82 -9.32
N GLN A 43 15.22 -13.93 -10.35
CA GLN A 43 14.26 -12.87 -10.71
C GLN A 43 12.95 -12.98 -9.94
N VAL A 44 12.59 -14.19 -9.50
CA VAL A 44 11.38 -14.48 -8.72
C VAL A 44 11.62 -15.75 -7.92
N ALA A 45 10.99 -15.86 -6.76
CA ALA A 45 10.96 -17.10 -6.00
C ALA A 45 9.53 -17.62 -5.80
N ILE A 46 9.34 -18.92 -5.96
CA ILE A 46 8.12 -19.64 -5.63
C ILE A 46 8.27 -20.25 -4.25
N VAL A 47 7.27 -20.06 -3.39
CA VAL A 47 7.20 -20.66 -2.07
C VAL A 47 6.00 -21.59 -2.04
N ASP A 48 6.26 -22.88 -2.18
CA ASP A 48 5.28 -23.97 -2.18
C ASP A 48 5.41 -24.79 -0.89
N ILE A 49 4.93 -24.22 0.21
CA ILE A 49 4.96 -24.86 1.53
C ILE A 49 3.52 -24.93 2.05
N LYS A 50 3.14 -26.08 2.60
CA LYS A 50 1.79 -26.31 3.11
C LYS A 50 1.53 -25.57 4.42
N ASP A 51 2.51 -25.58 5.32
CA ASP A 51 2.44 -24.84 6.58
C ASP A 51 2.67 -23.34 6.36
N ILE A 52 1.69 -22.53 6.75
CA ILE A 52 1.69 -21.09 6.49
C ILE A 52 2.79 -20.38 7.29
N SER A 53 3.00 -20.77 8.55
CA SER A 53 4.01 -20.16 9.41
C SER A 53 5.42 -20.42 8.88
N GLN A 54 5.68 -21.64 8.41
CA GLN A 54 6.93 -22.03 7.76
C GLN A 54 7.10 -21.31 6.41
N ALA A 55 6.04 -21.18 5.63
CA ALA A 55 6.06 -20.43 4.37
C ALA A 55 6.45 -18.95 4.60
N VAL A 56 5.89 -18.30 5.62
CA VAL A 56 6.25 -16.92 6.02
C VAL A 56 7.72 -16.85 6.43
N SER A 57 8.17 -17.77 7.28
CA SER A 57 9.55 -17.81 7.76
C SER A 57 10.56 -17.94 6.61
N LYS A 58 10.32 -18.86 5.67
CA LYS A 58 11.21 -19.07 4.52
C LYS A 58 11.14 -17.91 3.53
N SER A 59 9.97 -17.32 3.32
CA SER A 59 9.84 -16.07 2.54
C SER A 59 10.63 -14.91 3.13
N ASN A 60 10.59 -14.76 4.45
CA ASN A 60 11.39 -13.76 5.15
C ASN A 60 12.89 -14.04 5.02
N THR A 61 13.31 -15.30 5.03
CA THR A 61 14.71 -15.69 4.82
C THR A 61 15.19 -15.31 3.41
N ILE A 62 14.40 -15.60 2.38
CA ILE A 62 14.66 -15.15 1.00
C ILE A 62 14.82 -13.63 0.96
N ARG A 63 13.90 -12.90 1.60
CA ARG A 63 13.86 -11.44 1.59
C ARG A 63 14.89 -10.78 2.50
N LEU A 64 15.49 -11.49 3.44
CA LEU A 64 16.67 -11.00 4.15
C LEU A 64 17.86 -10.90 3.19
N ALA A 65 18.02 -11.87 2.28
CA ALA A 65 19.08 -11.85 1.27
C ALA A 65 18.75 -10.89 0.11
N THR A 66 17.50 -10.82 -0.32
CA THR A 66 17.05 -9.94 -1.41
C THR A 66 15.67 -9.35 -1.11
N PRO A 67 15.61 -8.19 -0.43
CA PRO A 67 14.34 -7.61 0.04
C PRO A 67 13.30 -7.35 -1.04
N TRP A 68 13.73 -7.11 -2.28
CA TRP A 68 12.86 -6.73 -3.39
C TRP A 68 12.43 -7.91 -4.28
N ILE A 69 12.86 -9.14 -4.01
CA ILE A 69 12.53 -10.27 -4.89
C ILE A 69 11.01 -10.54 -4.92
N PRO A 70 10.41 -10.64 -6.13
CA PRO A 70 9.04 -11.12 -6.31
C PRO A 70 8.84 -12.51 -5.70
N LEU A 71 7.74 -12.68 -4.96
CA LEU A 71 7.35 -13.96 -4.38
C LEU A 71 6.00 -14.43 -4.90
N LEU A 72 5.96 -15.63 -5.49
CA LEU A 72 4.72 -16.36 -5.76
C LEU A 72 4.54 -17.44 -4.70
N VAL A 73 3.44 -17.40 -3.98
CA VAL A 73 3.24 -18.27 -2.81
C VAL A 73 2.07 -19.18 -3.11
N ILE A 74 2.34 -20.47 -3.12
CA ILE A 74 1.33 -21.46 -3.46
C ILE A 74 0.58 -21.86 -2.19
N VAL A 75 -0.72 -21.63 -2.21
CA VAL A 75 -1.64 -21.96 -1.11
C VAL A 75 -2.67 -22.97 -1.59
N ASP A 76 -3.26 -23.71 -0.65
CA ASP A 76 -4.31 -24.67 -1.00
C ASP A 76 -5.59 -23.94 -1.42
N SER A 77 -6.39 -24.57 -2.28
CA SER A 77 -7.67 -24.02 -2.75
C SER A 77 -8.66 -23.71 -1.62
N LYS A 78 -8.54 -24.41 -0.48
CA LYS A 78 -9.37 -24.24 0.72
C LYS A 78 -8.80 -23.23 1.73
N THR A 79 -7.66 -22.62 1.45
CA THR A 79 -7.03 -21.65 2.35
C THR A 79 -7.98 -20.47 2.58
N SER A 80 -8.22 -20.13 3.85
CA SER A 80 -9.11 -19.02 4.18
C SER A 80 -8.48 -17.68 3.79
N LEU A 81 -9.32 -16.71 3.41
CA LEU A 81 -8.87 -15.34 3.13
C LEU A 81 -8.10 -14.72 4.31
N LYS A 82 -8.52 -15.03 5.55
CA LYS A 82 -7.83 -14.58 6.77
C LYS A 82 -6.41 -15.12 6.86
N ALA A 83 -6.22 -16.40 6.52
CA ALA A 83 -4.92 -17.04 6.53
C ALA A 83 -3.99 -16.48 5.44
N GLU A 84 -4.53 -16.20 4.25
CA GLU A 84 -3.78 -15.52 3.18
C GLU A 84 -3.41 -14.08 3.57
N CYS A 85 -4.30 -13.33 4.23
CA CYS A 85 -3.97 -11.98 4.70
C CYS A 85 -2.90 -11.99 5.79
N ASN A 86 -2.97 -12.93 6.73
CA ASN A 86 -1.94 -13.12 7.75
C ASN A 86 -0.58 -13.39 7.10
N TYR A 87 -0.57 -14.21 6.06
CA TYR A 87 0.63 -14.50 5.30
C TYR A 87 1.19 -13.22 4.65
N LEU A 88 0.37 -12.50 3.87
CA LEU A 88 0.77 -11.29 3.14
C LEU A 88 1.28 -10.18 4.06
N SER A 89 0.71 -10.04 5.25
CA SER A 89 1.11 -9.03 6.24
C SER A 89 2.33 -9.41 7.09
N SER A 90 2.74 -10.67 7.08
CA SER A 90 3.85 -11.18 7.92
C SER A 90 5.17 -11.37 7.15
N VAL A 91 5.14 -11.24 5.83
CA VAL A 91 6.34 -11.30 4.98
C VAL A 91 6.90 -9.88 4.82
N ASN A 92 8.12 -9.67 5.30
CA ASN A 92 8.86 -8.40 5.26
C ASN A 92 9.41 -8.12 3.85
N GLY A 93 9.94 -6.92 3.61
CA GLY A 93 10.62 -6.56 2.36
C GLY A 93 9.69 -5.94 1.31
N SER A 94 10.30 -5.32 0.29
CA SER A 94 9.63 -4.41 -0.64
C SER A 94 9.16 -5.07 -1.94
N GLY A 95 9.56 -6.32 -2.22
CA GLY A 95 9.21 -7.02 -3.45
C GLY A 95 7.71 -7.31 -3.58
N PRO A 96 7.18 -7.49 -4.78
CA PRO A 96 5.79 -7.91 -4.95
C PRO A 96 5.58 -9.31 -4.38
N ILE A 97 4.40 -9.53 -3.80
CA ILE A 97 4.00 -10.84 -3.26
C ILE A 97 2.62 -11.18 -3.75
N LYS A 98 2.45 -12.42 -4.22
CA LYS A 98 1.18 -12.91 -4.73
C LYS A 98 0.92 -14.31 -4.20
N THR A 99 -0.28 -14.54 -3.70
CA THR A 99 -0.76 -15.89 -3.42
C THR A 99 -1.40 -16.48 -4.68
N LEU A 100 -1.14 -17.76 -4.93
CA LEU A 100 -1.82 -18.55 -5.95
C LEU A 100 -2.48 -19.75 -5.27
N ARG A 101 -3.81 -19.81 -5.35
CA ARG A 101 -4.56 -21.00 -4.96
C ARG A 101 -4.33 -22.10 -5.98
N TRP A 102 -3.57 -23.12 -5.59
CA TRP A 102 -3.23 -24.21 -6.49
C TRP A 102 -4.47 -24.99 -6.94
N LYS A 103 -4.54 -25.23 -8.25
CA LYS A 103 -5.51 -26.11 -8.87
C LYS A 103 -4.79 -27.01 -9.87
N LYS A 104 -4.81 -28.32 -9.63
CA LYS A 104 -4.14 -29.31 -10.48
C LYS A 104 -4.54 -29.22 -11.96
N ASN A 105 -5.79 -28.84 -12.25
CA ASN A 105 -6.32 -28.73 -13.62
C ASN A 105 -5.91 -27.42 -14.33
N TYR A 106 -5.24 -26.50 -13.65
CA TYR A 106 -4.83 -25.19 -14.20
C TYR A 106 -3.35 -24.90 -13.94
N PRO A 107 -2.42 -25.78 -14.39
CA PRO A 107 -0.99 -25.60 -14.16
C PRO A 107 -0.43 -24.32 -14.80
N ALA A 108 -1.04 -23.86 -15.90
CA ALA A 108 -0.69 -22.62 -16.58
C ALA A 108 -0.84 -21.37 -15.69
N ASP A 109 -1.61 -21.43 -14.60
CA ASP A 109 -1.73 -20.31 -13.67
C ASP A 109 -0.38 -19.98 -13.01
N ILE A 110 0.46 -20.98 -12.72
CA ILE A 110 1.80 -20.73 -12.18
C ILE A 110 2.62 -19.94 -13.20
N LEU A 111 2.67 -20.42 -14.45
CA LEU A 111 3.41 -19.78 -15.54
C LEU A 111 2.94 -18.33 -15.75
N ASN A 112 1.63 -18.11 -15.84
CA ASN A 112 1.06 -16.77 -16.02
C ASN A 112 1.43 -15.83 -14.86
N ASN A 113 1.41 -16.32 -13.63
CA ASN A 113 1.79 -15.51 -12.47
C ASN A 113 3.30 -15.22 -12.44
N ILE A 114 4.14 -16.18 -12.81
CA ILE A 114 5.59 -15.99 -12.92
C ILE A 114 5.93 -14.98 -14.00
N GLN A 115 5.33 -15.10 -15.18
CA GLN A 115 5.52 -14.14 -16.26
C GLN A 115 5.09 -12.73 -15.82
N ASN A 116 3.95 -12.60 -15.13
CA ASN A 116 3.49 -11.31 -14.61
C ASN A 116 4.40 -10.72 -13.51
N LEU A 117 5.05 -11.57 -12.71
CA LEU A 117 5.95 -11.13 -11.63
C LEU A 117 7.33 -10.72 -12.16
N ILE A 118 7.85 -11.42 -13.18
CA ILE A 118 9.14 -11.11 -13.81
C ILE A 118 9.01 -9.94 -14.78
N ASN A 119 7.93 -9.94 -15.58
CA ASN A 119 7.70 -9.03 -16.68
C ASN A 119 6.36 -8.29 -16.51
N PRO A 120 6.21 -7.45 -15.47
CA PRO A 120 4.95 -6.77 -15.15
C PRO A 120 4.47 -5.84 -16.28
N THR A 121 5.36 -5.38 -17.15
CA THR A 121 5.08 -4.54 -18.32
C THR A 121 4.32 -5.25 -19.44
N TYR A 122 4.29 -6.59 -19.45
CA TYR A 122 3.55 -7.38 -20.44
C TYR A 122 2.18 -7.86 -19.92
N THR A 123 1.71 -7.28 -18.82
CA THR A 123 0.35 -7.53 -18.32
C THR A 123 -0.69 -6.95 -19.29
N VAL A 124 -1.74 -7.72 -19.59
CA VAL A 124 -2.90 -7.28 -20.39
C VAL A 124 -3.68 -6.13 -19.72
N ASN A 125 -3.33 -5.75 -18.48
CA ASN A 125 -3.82 -4.57 -17.78
C ASN A 125 -2.66 -3.85 -17.08
N ASN A 126 -2.06 -2.87 -17.76
CA ASN A 126 -1.17 -1.87 -17.16
C ASN A 126 -1.93 -1.10 -16.09
N SER A 127 -1.91 -1.59 -14.85
CA SER A 127 -2.65 -0.94 -13.75
C SER A 127 -1.89 0.31 -13.33
N SER A 128 -2.33 1.48 -13.82
CA SER A 128 -1.80 2.77 -13.38
C SER A 128 -2.11 2.98 -11.90
N ILE A 129 -1.16 3.56 -11.17
CA ILE A 129 -1.27 3.75 -9.73
C ILE A 129 -0.96 5.21 -9.42
N ALA A 130 -1.80 5.84 -8.60
CA ALA A 130 -1.58 7.17 -8.09
C ALA A 130 -1.29 7.12 -6.60
N ILE A 131 -0.16 7.69 -6.16
CA ILE A 131 0.16 7.93 -4.76
C ILE A 131 -0.10 9.39 -4.46
N VAL A 132 -1.23 9.66 -3.81
CA VAL A 132 -1.70 10.99 -3.44
C VAL A 132 -1.07 11.40 -2.12
N LEU A 133 -0.42 12.56 -2.14
CA LEU A 133 0.32 13.16 -1.03
C LEU A 133 -0.31 14.51 -0.66
N PRO A 134 -1.29 14.54 0.27
CA PRO A 134 -1.85 15.79 0.77
C PRO A 134 -0.79 16.57 1.54
N VAL A 135 -0.67 17.88 1.26
CA VAL A 135 0.24 18.79 1.98
C VAL A 135 -0.46 20.09 2.33
N PHE A 136 -0.22 20.61 3.53
CA PHE A 136 -0.69 21.92 3.95
C PHE A 136 0.28 22.55 4.95
N ASN A 137 0.87 23.68 4.56
CA ASN A 137 1.81 24.45 5.39
C ASN A 137 2.93 23.59 6.02
N GLU A 138 3.60 22.79 5.19
CA GLU A 138 4.60 21.81 5.59
C GLU A 138 6.05 22.34 5.50
N GLU A 139 6.27 23.65 5.32
CA GLU A 139 7.61 24.23 5.15
C GLU A 139 8.59 23.79 6.25
N ALA A 140 8.17 23.87 7.51
CA ALA A 140 9.01 23.51 8.66
C ALA A 140 9.35 22.02 8.74
N ARG A 141 8.56 21.16 8.08
CA ARG A 141 8.70 19.68 8.12
C ARG A 141 9.08 19.10 6.77
N PHE A 142 9.41 19.94 5.78
CA PHE A 142 9.59 19.52 4.40
C PHE A 142 10.74 18.51 4.22
N ASN A 143 11.74 18.53 5.10
CA ASN A 143 12.80 17.51 5.11
C ASN A 143 12.26 16.08 5.29
N HIS A 144 11.17 15.91 6.04
CA HIS A 144 10.51 14.60 6.16
C HIS A 144 9.85 14.20 4.84
N ILE A 145 9.14 15.13 4.20
CA ILE A 145 8.53 14.93 2.88
C ILE A 145 9.59 14.53 1.84
N TYR A 146 10.68 15.29 1.76
CA TYR A 146 11.76 15.03 0.82
C TYR A 146 12.37 13.62 1.02
N ASN A 147 12.63 13.23 2.28
CA ASN A 147 13.13 11.89 2.59
C ASN A 147 12.13 10.79 2.21
N PHE A 148 10.83 11.03 2.45
CA PHE A 148 9.77 10.09 2.10
C PHE A 148 9.66 9.89 0.59
N ILE A 149 9.71 10.97 -0.18
CA ILE A 149 9.74 10.93 -1.65
C ILE A 149 10.94 10.12 -2.16
N ASN A 150 12.12 10.31 -1.60
CA ASN A 150 13.30 9.53 -2.02
C ASN A 150 13.13 8.04 -1.73
N LYS A 151 12.56 7.66 -0.57
CA LYS A 151 12.23 6.26 -0.27
C LYS A 151 11.19 5.70 -1.24
N LEU A 152 10.15 6.48 -1.55
CA LEU A 152 9.14 6.11 -2.52
C LEU A 152 9.78 5.88 -3.89
N LYS A 153 10.58 6.81 -4.44
CA LYS A 153 11.29 6.63 -5.72
C LYS A 153 12.08 5.32 -5.78
N ILE A 154 12.84 5.01 -4.73
CA ILE A 154 13.61 3.77 -4.64
C ILE A 154 12.67 2.55 -4.67
N MET A 155 11.53 2.61 -3.99
CA MET A 155 10.50 1.56 -4.05
C MET A 155 9.90 1.43 -5.47
N LEU A 156 9.62 2.55 -6.14
CA LEU A 156 9.03 2.59 -7.49
C LEU A 156 9.96 1.94 -8.52
N GLN A 157 11.23 2.34 -8.54
CA GLN A 157 12.26 1.84 -9.47
C GLN A 157 12.47 0.32 -9.37
N LYS A 158 12.12 -0.31 -8.24
CA LYS A 158 12.40 -1.72 -7.96
C LYS A 158 11.29 -2.69 -8.34
N GLY A 159 10.06 -2.24 -8.56
CA GLY A 159 8.94 -3.19 -8.67
C GLY A 159 7.66 -2.66 -9.27
N PHE A 160 7.62 -1.41 -9.71
CA PHE A 160 6.41 -0.82 -10.26
C PHE A 160 6.67 -0.07 -11.56
N THR A 161 5.81 -0.34 -12.53
CA THR A 161 5.75 0.31 -13.82
C THR A 161 4.39 1.01 -13.88
N ASN A 162 4.37 2.29 -14.24
CA ASN A 162 3.16 3.13 -14.27
C ASN A 162 2.62 3.57 -12.88
N ILE A 163 3.48 4.22 -12.07
CA ILE A 163 3.09 4.95 -10.85
C ILE A 163 3.35 6.43 -11.04
N ASN A 164 2.40 7.27 -10.60
CA ASN A 164 2.58 8.71 -10.41
C ASN A 164 2.42 9.09 -8.92
N MET A 165 3.33 9.92 -8.39
CA MET A 165 3.23 10.56 -7.08
C MET A 165 2.67 11.97 -7.24
N ILE A 166 1.53 12.25 -6.62
CA ILE A 166 0.76 13.46 -6.88
C ILE A 166 0.65 14.25 -5.58
N PHE A 167 1.34 15.38 -5.53
CA PHE A 167 1.20 16.33 -4.43
C PHE A 167 -0.12 17.08 -4.56
N LEU A 168 -0.97 17.00 -3.55
CA LEU A 168 -2.18 17.82 -3.46
C LEU A 168 -2.01 18.86 -2.36
N ASN A 169 -1.65 20.07 -2.78
CA ASN A 169 -1.47 21.21 -1.90
C ASN A 169 -2.83 21.79 -1.51
N ASP A 170 -3.22 21.66 -0.24
CA ASP A 170 -4.50 22.09 0.31
C ASP A 170 -4.52 23.62 0.58
N GLY A 171 -4.08 24.42 -0.39
CA GLY A 171 -4.07 25.87 -0.28
C GLY A 171 -3.03 26.44 0.70
N SER A 172 -1.82 25.89 0.72
CA SER A 172 -0.73 26.39 1.57
C SER A 172 -0.40 27.87 1.32
N THR A 173 -0.11 28.57 2.41
CA THR A 173 0.24 30.01 2.47
C THR A 173 1.70 30.27 2.81
N ASP A 174 2.47 29.22 3.10
CA ASP A 174 3.91 29.25 3.35
C ASP A 174 4.71 28.80 2.10
N ASN A 175 6.02 28.56 2.24
CA ASN A 175 6.87 28.16 1.11
C ASN A 175 6.69 26.71 0.64
N THR A 176 5.66 25.99 1.11
CA THR A 176 5.42 24.57 0.73
C THR A 176 5.34 24.38 -0.79
N GLN A 177 4.69 25.30 -1.52
CA GLN A 177 4.57 25.17 -2.99
C GLN A 177 5.94 25.29 -3.67
N GLU A 178 6.73 26.30 -3.32
CA GLU A 178 8.06 26.52 -3.89
C GLU A 178 9.00 25.34 -3.63
N LEU A 179 8.84 24.68 -2.48
CA LEU A 179 9.61 23.49 -2.13
C LEU A 179 9.18 22.26 -2.95
N ILE A 180 7.89 22.11 -3.28
CA ILE A 180 7.40 21.08 -4.21
C ILE A 180 7.97 21.34 -5.62
N ASP A 181 7.93 22.59 -6.08
CA ASP A 181 8.45 22.97 -7.39
C ASP A 181 9.94 22.60 -7.53
N LYS A 182 10.74 22.81 -6.47
CA LYS A 182 12.15 22.38 -6.42
C LYS A 182 12.34 20.86 -6.52
N ILE A 183 11.43 20.05 -5.95
CA ILE A 183 11.49 18.58 -6.10
C ILE A 183 11.26 18.20 -7.57
N LEU A 184 10.27 18.82 -8.21
CA LEU A 184 9.92 18.56 -9.61
C LEU A 184 11.05 18.96 -10.56
N GLU A 185 11.64 20.15 -10.38
CA GLU A 185 12.78 20.61 -11.17
C GLU A 185 14.00 19.67 -11.07
N HIS A 186 14.25 19.12 -9.88
CA HIS A 186 15.35 18.17 -9.67
C HIS A 186 15.09 16.83 -10.36
N ASP A 187 13.84 16.37 -10.40
CA ASP A 187 13.48 15.12 -11.06
C ASP A 187 13.49 15.21 -12.58
N LEU A 188 13.03 16.32 -13.15
CA LEU A 188 13.08 16.56 -14.59
C LEU A 188 14.52 16.59 -15.13
N LYS A 189 15.52 16.88 -14.29
CA LYS A 189 16.94 16.90 -14.66
C LYS A 189 17.65 15.55 -14.53
N ASN A 190 17.02 14.53 -13.94
CA ASN A 190 17.62 13.20 -13.83
C ASN A 190 17.40 12.41 -15.13
N GLU A 191 18.34 12.53 -16.08
CA GLU A 191 18.37 11.89 -17.41
C GLU A 191 18.39 10.33 -17.40
N ASN A 192 18.33 9.68 -16.24
CA ASN A 192 18.39 8.21 -16.09
C ASN A 192 17.04 7.56 -15.74
N CYS A 193 15.92 8.27 -15.89
CA CYS A 193 14.60 7.72 -15.61
C CYS A 193 14.03 6.98 -16.84
N ILE A 194 13.79 5.67 -16.70
CA ILE A 194 13.24 4.76 -17.73
C ILE A 194 11.73 5.00 -17.96
N TYR A 195 11.19 6.14 -17.56
CA TYR A 195 9.75 6.43 -17.60
C TYR A 195 9.47 7.56 -18.60
N ASP A 196 8.63 7.29 -19.59
CA ASP A 196 8.17 8.26 -20.61
C ASP A 196 7.14 9.28 -20.06
N GLU A 197 6.74 9.17 -18.79
CA GLU A 197 5.74 10.04 -18.13
C GLU A 197 6.28 10.67 -16.84
N GLU A 198 5.74 11.83 -16.46
CA GLU A 198 6.07 12.52 -15.20
C GLU A 198 5.76 11.62 -13.98
N ILE A 199 6.82 11.16 -13.30
CA ILE A 199 6.72 10.33 -12.08
C ILE A 199 6.13 11.13 -10.91
N ILE A 200 6.30 12.45 -10.92
CA ILE A 200 5.77 13.36 -9.90
C ILE A 200 5.02 14.47 -10.58
N SER A 201 3.81 14.74 -10.10
CA SER A 201 3.05 15.93 -10.46
C SER A 201 2.45 16.60 -9.22
N TYR A 202 1.80 17.74 -9.40
CA TYR A 202 1.12 18.43 -8.31
C TYR A 202 -0.16 19.12 -8.78
N ASN A 203 -1.05 19.38 -7.82
CA ASN A 203 -2.17 20.30 -7.97
C ASN A 203 -2.33 21.10 -6.67
N LYS A 204 -2.84 22.34 -6.78
CA LYS A 204 -3.05 23.25 -5.64
C LYS A 204 -4.51 23.67 -5.56
N LEU A 205 -5.12 23.39 -4.42
CA LEU A 205 -6.46 23.87 -4.07
C LEU A 205 -6.45 25.36 -3.73
N LYS A 206 -7.60 26.01 -3.94
CA LYS A 206 -7.76 27.46 -3.74
C LYS A 206 -7.66 27.89 -2.27
N TYR A 207 -8.05 27.01 -1.35
CA TYR A 207 -8.09 27.26 0.09
C TYR A 207 -7.94 25.94 0.86
N ASN A 208 -7.71 26.03 2.17
CA ASN A 208 -7.55 24.88 3.05
C ASN A 208 -8.88 24.18 3.36
N THR A 209 -8.96 22.91 2.97
CA THR A 209 -10.12 22.01 3.13
C THR A 209 -9.91 20.95 4.24
N ARG A 210 -8.83 21.08 5.01
CA ARG A 210 -8.46 20.27 6.18
C ARG A 210 -8.25 18.78 5.86
N LYS A 211 -8.05 18.37 4.59
CA LYS A 211 -7.93 17.00 4.02
C LYS A 211 -9.06 16.56 3.09
N ALA A 212 -10.30 16.98 3.33
CA ALA A 212 -11.43 16.42 2.55
C ALA A 212 -11.36 16.82 1.08
N GLY A 213 -11.02 18.08 0.80
CA GLY A 213 -10.88 18.58 -0.56
C GLY A 213 -9.76 17.90 -1.32
N THR A 214 -8.62 17.59 -0.68
CA THR A 214 -7.54 16.85 -1.37
C THR A 214 -7.97 15.43 -1.74
N TYR A 215 -8.75 14.75 -0.90
CA TYR A 215 -9.29 13.42 -1.23
C TYR A 215 -10.31 13.47 -2.37
N ILE A 216 -11.21 14.46 -2.33
CA ILE A 216 -12.22 14.65 -3.37
C ILE A 216 -11.57 15.03 -4.69
N GLU A 217 -10.64 15.98 -4.68
CA GLU A 217 -9.90 16.40 -5.86
C GLU A 217 -9.14 15.22 -6.47
N ALA A 218 -8.43 14.43 -5.66
CA ALA A 218 -7.73 13.24 -6.13
C ALA A 218 -8.65 12.29 -6.89
N ILE A 219 -9.80 11.95 -6.31
CA ILE A 219 -10.73 10.98 -6.92
C ILE A 219 -11.38 11.58 -8.18
N ASN A 220 -11.54 12.89 -8.23
CA ASN A 220 -12.15 13.60 -9.35
C ASN A 220 -11.21 13.72 -10.56
N SER A 221 -9.96 14.11 -10.34
CA SER A 221 -9.05 14.52 -11.42
C SER A 221 -7.97 13.50 -11.78
N ILE A 222 -7.72 12.50 -10.94
CA ILE A 222 -6.63 11.53 -11.16
C ILE A 222 -7.19 10.22 -11.69
N HIS A 223 -6.89 9.86 -12.93
CA HIS A 223 -7.27 8.57 -13.50
C HIS A 223 -6.19 7.50 -13.25
N ALA A 224 -6.39 6.68 -12.21
CA ALA A 224 -5.51 5.57 -11.90
C ALA A 224 -6.29 4.32 -11.47
N ASN A 225 -5.89 3.13 -11.95
CA ASN A 225 -6.51 1.85 -11.55
C ASN A 225 -6.47 1.60 -10.04
N ILE A 226 -5.43 2.09 -9.36
CA ILE A 226 -5.29 2.09 -7.91
C ILE A 226 -4.95 3.51 -7.45
N ILE A 227 -5.68 4.00 -6.44
CA ILE A 227 -5.37 5.27 -5.77
C ILE A 227 -4.95 4.98 -4.34
N VAL A 228 -3.79 5.47 -3.95
CA VAL A 228 -3.24 5.39 -2.59
C VAL A 228 -3.24 6.79 -1.99
N PHE A 229 -3.81 6.95 -0.81
CA PHE A 229 -3.69 8.15 0.01
C PHE A 229 -2.70 7.88 1.14
N VAL A 230 -1.71 8.75 1.29
CA VAL A 230 -0.72 8.65 2.36
C VAL A 230 -0.29 10.03 2.84
N ASP A 231 -0.18 10.21 4.16
CA ASP A 231 0.36 11.44 4.75
C ASP A 231 1.83 11.63 4.28
N ALA A 232 2.19 12.82 3.82
CA ALA A 232 3.49 13.06 3.20
C ALA A 232 4.68 13.14 4.19
N ASP A 233 4.43 13.13 5.50
CA ASP A 233 5.40 13.48 6.55
C ASP A 233 6.34 12.34 6.99
N ASP A 234 6.59 11.33 6.15
CA ASP A 234 7.41 10.15 6.48
C ASP A 234 6.92 9.42 7.75
N SER A 235 5.61 9.46 8.01
CA SER A 235 4.99 8.74 9.13
C SER A 235 4.76 7.26 8.84
N PHE A 236 4.68 6.86 7.57
CA PHE A 236 4.41 5.48 7.14
C PHE A 236 5.59 4.88 6.38
N GLU A 237 5.79 3.57 6.55
CA GLU A 237 6.85 2.86 5.83
C GLU A 237 6.42 2.58 4.38
N VAL A 238 7.35 2.74 3.43
CA VAL A 238 7.08 2.47 2.01
C VAL A 238 6.75 0.99 1.74
N ASP A 239 7.23 0.08 2.58
CA ASP A 239 6.87 -1.34 2.52
C ASP A 239 5.37 -1.58 2.74
N ASP A 240 4.73 -0.81 3.64
CA ASP A 240 3.29 -0.93 3.89
C ASP A 240 2.49 -0.44 2.66
N ILE A 241 2.97 0.61 1.97
CA ILE A 241 2.38 1.12 0.74
C ILE A 241 2.49 0.08 -0.39
N SER A 242 3.69 -0.48 -0.59
CA SER A 242 3.93 -1.54 -1.57
C SER A 242 3.01 -2.75 -1.32
N LEU A 243 2.89 -3.18 -0.06
CA LEU A 243 2.00 -4.27 0.33
C LEU A 243 0.54 -3.98 -0.05
N MET A 244 0.02 -2.80 0.26
CA MET A 244 -1.36 -2.42 -0.07
C MET A 244 -1.63 -2.42 -1.58
N ILE A 245 -0.72 -1.84 -2.36
CA ILE A 245 -0.83 -1.85 -3.82
C ILE A 245 -0.87 -3.29 -4.34
N ASN A 246 0.04 -4.15 -3.88
CA ASN A 246 0.12 -5.53 -4.32
C ASN A 246 -1.15 -6.33 -3.97
N ILE A 247 -1.70 -6.15 -2.77
CA ILE A 247 -2.95 -6.80 -2.38
C ILE A 247 -4.12 -6.32 -3.26
N LEU A 248 -4.23 -5.02 -3.55
CA LEU A 248 -5.28 -4.50 -4.44
C LEU A 248 -5.17 -5.05 -5.86
N LYS A 249 -3.95 -5.20 -6.39
CA LYS A 249 -3.72 -5.84 -7.69
C LYS A 249 -4.23 -7.28 -7.78
N LEU A 250 -4.44 -7.96 -6.65
CA LEU A 250 -5.05 -9.30 -6.65
C LEU A 250 -6.56 -9.28 -6.97
N GLY A 251 -7.22 -8.12 -6.85
CA GLY A 251 -8.65 -7.95 -7.17
C GLY A 251 -9.62 -8.53 -6.13
N TYR A 252 -9.11 -9.07 -5.02
CA TYR A 252 -9.94 -9.63 -3.94
C TYR A 252 -10.57 -8.57 -3.03
N TYR A 253 -10.00 -7.36 -3.00
CA TYR A 253 -10.44 -6.27 -2.15
C TYR A 253 -10.65 -5.02 -2.98
N ASP A 254 -11.63 -4.23 -2.57
CA ASP A 254 -11.96 -2.97 -3.23
C ASP A 254 -11.19 -1.81 -2.56
N MET A 255 -10.92 -1.95 -1.27
CA MET A 255 -10.20 -0.97 -0.44
C MET A 255 -9.34 -1.66 0.62
N ILE A 256 -8.20 -1.06 0.94
CA ILE A 256 -7.33 -1.44 2.04
C ILE A 256 -7.07 -0.23 2.93
N ILE A 257 -7.09 -0.45 4.23
CA ILE A 257 -6.91 0.58 5.24
C ILE A 257 -5.80 0.14 6.19
N GLY A 258 -4.79 0.99 6.36
CA GLY A 258 -3.79 0.77 7.39
C GLY A 258 -4.40 0.94 8.78
N THR A 259 -3.91 0.21 9.78
CA THR A 259 -4.34 0.31 11.17
C THR A 259 -3.13 0.46 12.09
N LYS A 260 -3.19 1.39 13.05
CA LYS A 260 -2.03 1.72 13.92
C LYS A 260 -1.98 0.90 15.21
N ASP A 261 -2.91 -0.04 15.40
CA ASP A 261 -3.40 -0.48 16.70
C ASP A 261 -2.35 -1.22 17.57
N PHE A 262 -1.23 -1.70 17.00
CA PHE A 262 -0.16 -2.39 17.76
C PHE A 262 1.28 -2.12 17.30
N THR A 263 1.47 -1.32 16.27
CA THR A 263 2.75 -1.20 15.52
C THR A 263 3.42 0.17 15.67
N SER A 264 2.79 1.12 16.37
CA SER A 264 3.32 2.47 16.52
C SER A 264 4.56 2.48 17.43
N THR A 265 5.69 2.93 16.91
CA THR A 265 6.93 3.09 17.68
C THR A 265 7.13 4.57 18.06
N LYS A 266 7.87 4.85 19.15
CA LYS A 266 8.21 6.21 19.62
C LYS A 266 7.06 7.15 20.01
N ARG A 267 5.88 6.62 20.38
CA ARG A 267 4.77 7.45 20.90
C ARG A 267 4.99 7.92 22.33
N SER A 268 4.84 9.23 22.57
CA SER A 268 4.78 9.79 23.92
C SER A 268 3.58 9.25 24.69
N VAL A 269 3.71 9.12 26.02
CA VAL A 269 2.64 8.60 26.90
C VAL A 269 1.36 9.44 26.76
N LYS A 270 1.51 10.78 26.65
CA LYS A 270 0.38 11.71 26.44
C LYS A 270 -0.39 11.39 25.14
N ARG A 271 0.31 11.16 24.03
CA ARG A 271 -0.35 10.81 22.75
C ARG A 271 -0.99 9.42 22.77
N LYS A 272 -0.42 8.46 23.50
CA LYS A 272 -1.05 7.13 23.70
C LYS A 272 -2.37 7.27 24.45
N ILE A 273 -2.40 8.06 25.52
CA ILE A 273 -3.62 8.32 26.30
C ILE A 273 -4.67 9.04 25.45
N LEU A 274 -4.28 10.10 24.74
CA LEU A 274 -5.19 10.85 23.86
C LEU A 274 -5.77 9.96 22.75
N SER A 275 -4.93 9.15 22.10
CA SER A 275 -5.36 8.22 21.06
C SER A 275 -6.30 7.14 21.61
N PHE A 276 -6.04 6.64 22.83
CA PHE A 276 -6.92 5.68 23.52
C PHE A 276 -8.31 6.27 23.77
N PHE A 277 -8.40 7.47 24.36
CA PHE A 277 -9.68 8.13 24.62
C PHE A 277 -10.41 8.49 23.33
N LYS A 278 -9.69 9.04 22.35
CA LYS A 278 -10.26 9.34 21.03
C LYS A 278 -10.88 8.09 20.41
N ARG A 279 -10.18 6.96 20.44
CA ARG A 279 -10.70 5.68 19.94
C ARG A 279 -11.93 5.23 20.72
N LEU A 280 -11.92 5.34 22.04
CA LEU A 280 -13.05 4.93 22.88
C LEU A 280 -14.32 5.74 22.56
N ILE A 281 -14.15 7.04 22.28
CA ILE A 281 -15.24 7.93 21.86
C ILE A 281 -15.69 7.62 20.44
N THR A 282 -14.79 7.35 19.50
CA THR A 282 -15.16 7.17 18.09
C THR A 282 -15.66 5.77 17.76
N LYS A 283 -15.26 4.74 18.52
CA LYS A 283 -15.56 3.32 18.25
C LYS A 283 -17.06 3.00 18.11
N PRO A 284 -17.99 3.54 18.93
CA PRO A 284 -19.43 3.31 18.76
C PRO A 284 -19.98 3.79 17.42
N PHE A 285 -19.28 4.74 16.80
CA PHE A 285 -19.66 5.39 15.56
C PHE A 285 -18.83 4.90 14.36
N LEU A 286 -18.13 3.77 14.49
CA LEU A 286 -17.47 3.14 13.36
C LEU A 286 -18.41 2.13 12.70
N PRO A 287 -18.38 2.00 11.36
CA PRO A 287 -19.04 0.90 10.69
C PRO A 287 -18.59 -0.44 11.30
N ARG A 288 -19.53 -1.37 11.48
CA ARG A 288 -19.26 -2.67 12.11
C ARG A 288 -18.09 -3.38 11.41
N GLY A 289 -17.08 -3.74 12.20
CA GLY A 289 -15.87 -4.44 11.74
C GLY A 289 -14.67 -3.54 11.47
N ILE A 290 -14.84 -2.21 11.49
CA ILE A 290 -13.72 -1.25 11.42
C ILE A 290 -13.10 -1.06 12.81
N ILE A 291 -11.78 -1.17 12.85
CA ILE A 291 -10.93 -1.10 14.04
C ILE A 291 -10.35 0.31 14.17
N ASP A 292 -9.78 0.82 13.09
CA ASP A 292 -9.17 2.15 13.01
C ASP A 292 -9.67 2.86 11.75
N SER A 293 -10.27 4.04 11.92
CA SER A 293 -10.81 4.82 10.81
C SER A 293 -9.91 5.96 10.36
N GLN A 294 -8.94 6.38 11.18
CA GLN A 294 -8.27 7.68 11.03
C GLN A 294 -6.79 7.55 10.69
N THR A 295 -6.42 6.46 10.03
CA THR A 295 -5.09 6.27 9.49
C THR A 295 -4.89 7.10 8.23
N GLY A 296 -3.75 7.78 8.14
CA GLY A 296 -3.36 8.51 6.94
C GLY A 296 -3.08 7.64 5.72
N LEU A 297 -2.94 6.32 5.90
CA LEU A 297 -2.60 5.38 4.83
C LEU A 297 -3.82 4.53 4.41
N LYS A 298 -4.30 4.75 3.19
CA LYS A 298 -5.44 4.04 2.57
C LYS A 298 -5.14 3.78 1.09
N ALA A 299 -5.65 2.68 0.55
CA ALA A 299 -5.58 2.41 -0.88
C ALA A 299 -6.91 1.86 -1.37
N MET A 300 -7.30 2.19 -2.60
CA MET A 300 -8.56 1.72 -3.18
C MET A 300 -8.46 1.55 -4.69
N SER A 301 -9.29 0.67 -5.24
CA SER A 301 -9.41 0.54 -6.70
C SER A 301 -10.12 1.75 -7.32
N TRP A 302 -9.81 2.07 -8.57
CA TRP A 302 -10.47 3.14 -9.33
C TRP A 302 -11.99 3.05 -9.23
N ASN A 303 -12.54 1.87 -9.51
CA ASN A 303 -13.99 1.65 -9.51
C ASN A 303 -14.59 1.97 -8.14
N SER A 304 -13.95 1.50 -7.06
CA SER A 304 -14.43 1.80 -5.71
C SER A 304 -14.37 3.30 -5.38
N ALA A 305 -13.31 4.00 -5.80
CA ALA A 305 -13.18 5.43 -5.63
C ALA A 305 -14.31 6.18 -6.35
N GLN A 306 -14.57 5.84 -7.62
CA GLN A 306 -15.62 6.44 -8.45
C GLN A 306 -17.03 6.20 -7.92
N TYR A 307 -17.31 5.01 -7.35
CA TYR A 307 -18.60 4.75 -6.72
C TYR A 307 -18.80 5.52 -5.39
N ILE A 308 -17.72 5.79 -4.66
CA ILE A 308 -17.78 6.54 -3.40
C ILE A 308 -17.88 8.04 -3.66
N PHE A 309 -17.22 8.53 -4.71
CA PHE A 309 -17.05 9.95 -5.04
C PHE A 309 -18.33 10.81 -4.95
N PRO A 310 -19.49 10.41 -5.53
CA PRO A 310 -20.69 11.24 -5.52
C PRO A 310 -21.26 11.53 -4.12
N TYR A 311 -20.85 10.73 -3.13
CA TYR A 311 -21.33 10.83 -1.75
C TYR A 311 -20.33 11.54 -0.83
N LEU A 312 -19.16 11.92 -1.35
CA LEU A 312 -18.15 12.64 -0.57
C LEU A 312 -18.51 14.12 -0.45
N HIS A 313 -18.22 14.70 0.71
CA HIS A 313 -18.48 16.10 0.98
C HIS A 313 -17.29 16.77 1.65
N GLU A 314 -16.84 17.88 1.08
CA GLU A 314 -15.71 18.66 1.60
C GLU A 314 -15.94 19.11 3.06
N LYS A 315 -17.20 19.40 3.43
CA LYS A 315 -17.61 19.77 4.80
C LYS A 315 -17.20 18.75 5.88
N MET A 316 -16.88 17.52 5.47
CA MET A 316 -16.41 16.48 6.38
C MET A 316 -15.00 16.76 6.92
N GLU A 317 -14.19 17.55 6.21
CA GLU A 317 -12.83 17.92 6.64
C GLU A 317 -12.02 16.67 7.07
N LEU A 318 -11.47 16.66 8.28
CA LEU A 318 -10.72 15.54 8.85
C LEU A 318 -11.54 14.24 9.03
N ALA A 319 -12.87 14.31 8.94
CA ALA A 319 -13.75 13.15 9.04
C ALA A 319 -14.08 12.50 7.68
N ILE A 320 -13.44 12.92 6.59
CA ILE A 320 -13.62 12.31 5.26
C ILE A 320 -13.34 10.80 5.24
N ASP A 321 -12.35 10.35 6.03
CA ASP A 321 -12.01 8.93 6.14
C ASP A 321 -13.18 8.08 6.68
N LEU A 322 -13.96 8.65 7.61
CA LEU A 322 -15.17 7.99 8.12
C LEU A 322 -16.26 7.95 7.06
N GLN A 323 -16.45 9.05 6.33
CA GLN A 323 -17.44 9.09 5.27
C GLN A 323 -17.15 8.01 4.22
N ILE A 324 -15.90 7.90 3.78
CA ILE A 324 -15.41 6.84 2.88
C ILE A 324 -15.76 5.45 3.42
N LEU A 325 -15.48 5.21 4.71
CA LEU A 325 -15.76 3.93 5.38
C LEU A 325 -17.26 3.59 5.46
N TYR A 326 -18.09 4.57 5.80
CA TYR A 326 -19.54 4.41 5.87
C TYR A 326 -20.14 4.12 4.50
N ILE A 327 -19.72 4.85 3.46
CA ILE A 327 -20.17 4.63 2.09
C ILE A 327 -19.70 3.26 1.60
N SER A 328 -18.44 2.91 1.81
CA SER A 328 -17.88 1.60 1.45
C SER A 328 -18.70 0.46 2.06
N LYS A 329 -19.14 0.62 3.32
CA LYS A 329 -19.99 -0.36 3.98
C LYS A 329 -21.39 -0.42 3.38
N LYS A 330 -22.02 0.73 3.09
CA LYS A 330 -23.33 0.80 2.44
C LYS A 330 -23.32 0.18 1.04
N LEU A 331 -22.22 0.32 0.31
CA LEU A 331 -22.01 -0.27 -1.02
C LEU A 331 -21.49 -1.72 -0.98
N ASN A 332 -21.37 -2.33 0.21
CA ASN A 332 -20.87 -3.70 0.39
C ASN A 332 -19.46 -3.97 -0.16
N PHE A 333 -18.58 -2.98 -0.12
CA PHE A 333 -17.19 -3.14 -0.56
C PHE A 333 -16.40 -4.06 0.37
N ARG A 334 -15.49 -4.82 -0.23
CA ARG A 334 -14.54 -5.71 0.44
C ARG A 334 -13.38 -4.87 0.95
N VAL A 335 -13.50 -4.42 2.21
CA VAL A 335 -12.49 -3.61 2.88
C VAL A 335 -11.56 -4.50 3.72
N LEU A 336 -10.27 -4.49 3.40
CA LEU A 336 -9.24 -5.14 4.22
C LEU A 336 -8.59 -4.12 5.17
N GLN A 337 -8.37 -4.51 6.42
CA GLN A 337 -7.58 -3.75 7.37
C GLN A 337 -6.26 -4.47 7.64
N ILE A 338 -5.15 -3.78 7.45
CA ILE A 338 -3.81 -4.33 7.71
C ILE A 338 -3.09 -3.51 8.78
N PRO A 339 -2.30 -4.12 9.66
CA PRO A 339 -1.44 -3.37 10.58
C PRO A 339 -0.35 -2.67 9.77
N VAL A 340 -0.10 -1.38 10.05
CA VAL A 340 0.94 -0.59 9.37
C VAL A 340 1.85 0.06 10.38
N LYS A 341 3.15 0.13 10.09
CA LYS A 341 4.12 0.82 10.94
C LYS A 341 3.91 2.32 10.81
N CYS A 342 3.75 2.98 11.95
CA CYS A 342 3.55 4.42 12.01
C CYS A 342 4.50 5.04 13.01
N THR A 343 5.33 5.98 12.53
CA THR A 343 6.23 6.78 13.36
C THR A 343 5.59 8.12 13.65
N ASP A 344 5.46 8.48 14.92
CA ASP A 344 4.90 9.77 15.31
C ASP A 344 5.88 10.92 15.00
N ARG A 345 5.43 11.91 14.23
CA ARG A 345 6.16 13.16 13.97
C ARG A 345 5.60 14.33 14.79
N GLU A 346 6.46 15.31 15.09
CA GLU A 346 6.08 16.55 15.77
C GLU A 346 5.60 17.62 14.76
N GLY A 347 4.93 18.67 15.23
CA GLY A 347 4.49 19.80 14.38
C GLY A 347 3.13 19.66 13.69
N SER A 348 2.19 18.90 14.25
CA SER A 348 0.84 18.76 13.68
C SER A 348 0.07 20.08 13.65
N HIS A 349 -0.53 20.42 12.52
CA HIS A 349 -1.43 21.58 12.35
C HIS A 349 -2.87 21.33 12.81
N VAL A 350 -3.13 20.18 13.43
CA VAL A 350 -4.45 19.81 13.97
C VAL A 350 -4.61 20.38 15.38
N ASP A 351 -5.59 21.27 15.56
CA ASP A 351 -5.98 21.80 16.86
C ASP A 351 -6.79 20.73 17.59
N VAL A 352 -6.17 20.13 18.62
CA VAL A 352 -6.73 18.98 19.34
C VAL A 352 -8.15 19.25 19.85
N PHE A 353 -8.45 20.46 20.32
CA PHE A 353 -9.77 20.74 20.90
C PHE A 353 -10.80 21.10 19.84
N LYS A 354 -10.49 22.09 18.99
CA LYS A 354 -11.44 22.57 17.97
C LYS A 354 -11.76 21.49 16.95
N ASP A 355 -10.74 20.78 16.47
CA ASP A 355 -10.93 19.75 15.45
C ASP A 355 -11.63 18.52 16.03
N SER A 356 -11.43 18.20 17.32
CA SER A 356 -12.19 17.11 17.97
C SER A 356 -13.68 17.43 18.09
N ILE A 357 -14.06 18.66 18.48
CA ILE A 357 -15.48 19.05 18.56
C ILE A 357 -16.13 19.01 17.18
N LYS A 358 -15.46 19.54 16.16
CA LYS A 358 -15.97 19.57 14.80
C LYS A 358 -16.07 18.16 14.21
N PHE A 359 -15.08 17.30 14.47
CA PHE A 359 -15.09 15.90 14.11
C PHE A 359 -16.31 15.17 14.70
N MET A 360 -16.61 15.38 15.99
CA MET A 360 -17.79 14.79 16.62
C MET A 360 -19.11 15.28 16.01
N LYS A 361 -19.22 16.56 15.65
CA LYS A 361 -20.40 17.08 14.93
C LYS A 361 -20.56 16.42 13.56
N ASN A 362 -19.47 16.31 12.80
CA ASN A 362 -19.48 15.66 11.49
C ASN A 362 -19.83 14.16 11.58
N LEU A 363 -19.33 13.49 12.62
CA LEU A 363 -19.68 12.10 12.92
C LEU A 363 -21.16 11.92 13.21
N PHE A 364 -21.77 12.81 13.99
CA PHE A 364 -23.22 12.78 14.25
C PHE A 364 -24.03 13.01 12.97
N ASN A 365 -23.60 13.94 12.12
CA ASN A 365 -24.25 14.24 10.84
C ASN A 365 -24.18 13.07 9.84
N LEU A 366 -23.15 12.22 9.89
CA LEU A 366 -23.04 11.02 9.03
C LEU A 366 -24.05 9.92 9.38
N MET A 367 -24.51 9.90 10.62
CA MET A 367 -25.41 8.85 11.12
C MET A 367 -26.90 9.18 10.91
N ARG A 368 -27.21 10.46 10.67
CA ARG A 368 -28.55 10.90 10.32
C ARG A 368 -28.78 10.74 8.83
#